data_AF-A0A9D9D2A1-F1
#
_entry.id   AF-A0A9D9D2A1-F1
#
_cell.length_a   1.000
_cell.length_b   1.000
_cell.length_c   1.000
_cell.angle_alpha   90.00
_cell.angle_beta   90.00
_cell.angle_gamma   90.00
#
_symmetry.space_group_name_H-M   'P 1'
#
loop_
_entity.id
_entity.type
_entity.pdbx_description
1 polymer ?
#
loop_
_entity_poly.entity_id
_entity_poly.type
_entity_poly.pdbx_seq_one_letter_code
_entity_poly.pdbx_strand_id
1 'polypeptide(L)'
;MKDIVISGKALKRELWVLVGCLAGAFCLNVFAVVHYARPAVELVTQIGFTVVAALILYVLCCLVRIVALCVKLLIKKLVKD
;
A
#
# COMPACT_ATOMS: atom_id res chain seq x y z
N MET A 1 -15.98 6.21 17.06
CA MET A 1 -15.06 5.79 18.13
C MET A 1 -14.47 7.05 18.71
N LYS A 2 -14.83 7.35 19.96
CA LYS A 2 -14.37 8.53 20.71
C LYS A 2 -12.90 8.30 21.07
N ASP A 3 -12.05 9.29 20.83
CA ASP A 3 -10.60 9.31 21.11
C ASP A 3 -9.63 8.78 20.04
N ILE A 4 -9.74 9.28 18.80
CA ILE A 4 -8.60 9.24 17.86
C ILE A 4 -8.10 10.67 17.70
N VAL A 5 -6.92 10.97 18.26
CA VAL A 5 -6.20 12.26 18.18
C VAL A 5 -5.86 12.67 16.73
N ILE A 6 -6.02 11.74 15.78
CA ILE A 6 -5.87 11.94 14.34
C ILE A 6 -7.21 12.32 13.69
N SER A 7 -7.22 13.45 12.98
CA SER A 7 -8.39 13.93 12.23
C SER A 7 -8.98 12.81 11.36
N GLY A 8 -10.27 12.55 11.47
CA GLY A 8 -10.95 11.46 10.73
C GLY A 8 -10.81 11.54 9.20
N LYS A 9 -10.43 12.71 8.65
CA LYS A 9 -10.08 12.88 7.23
C LYS A 9 -8.77 12.17 6.86
N ALA A 10 -7.77 12.22 7.74
CA ALA A 10 -6.49 11.52 7.55
C ALA A 10 -6.69 10.01 7.60
N LEU A 11 -7.45 9.51 8.59
CA LEU A 11 -7.75 8.09 8.73
C LEU A 11 -8.47 7.52 7.48
N LYS A 12 -9.47 8.23 6.95
CA LYS A 12 -10.13 7.82 5.69
C LYS A 12 -9.14 7.73 4.53
N ARG A 13 -8.23 8.71 4.41
CA ARG A 13 -7.22 8.72 3.34
C ARG A 13 -6.25 7.55 3.48
N GLU A 14 -5.84 7.20 4.70
CA GLU A 14 -4.98 6.04 4.93
C GLU A 14 -5.71 4.72 4.66
N LEU A 15 -6.98 4.62 5.05
CA LEU A 15 -7.81 3.46 4.77
C LEU A 15 -7.96 3.21 3.26
N TRP A 16 -8.22 4.26 2.46
CA TRP A 16 -8.30 4.16 1.00
C TRP A 16 -7.01 3.67 0.36
N VAL A 17 -5.87 4.04 0.94
CA VAL A 17 -4.54 3.65 0.43
C VAL A 17 -4.25 2.21 0.77
N LEU A 18 -4.61 1.79 1.98
CA LEU A 18 -4.49 0.40 2.40
C LEU A 18 -5.40 -0.51 1.55
N VAL A 19 -6.63 -0.08 1.26
CA VAL A 19 -7.55 -0.78 0.35
C VAL A 19 -6.98 -0.85 -1.07
N GLY A 20 -6.38 0.24 -1.58
CA GLY A 20 -5.73 0.24 -2.89
C GLY A 20 -4.54 -0.72 -2.97
N CYS A 21 -3.68 -0.76 -1.94
CA CYS A 21 -2.58 -1.71 -1.86
C CYS A 21 -3.07 -3.16 -1.77
N LEU A 22 -4.11 -3.43 -0.96
CA LEU A 22 -4.70 -4.76 -0.83
C LEU A 22 -5.28 -5.24 -2.17
N ALA A 23 -6.04 -4.37 -2.85
CA ALA A 23 -6.59 -4.67 -4.17
C ALA A 23 -5.50 -4.93 -5.21
N GLY A 24 -4.45 -4.09 -5.24
CA GLY A 24 -3.32 -4.26 -6.15
C GLY A 24 -2.55 -5.56 -5.91
N ALA A 25 -2.30 -5.92 -4.65
CA ALA A 25 -1.64 -7.17 -4.29
C ALA A 25 -2.48 -8.40 -4.69
N PHE A 26 -3.80 -8.31 -4.52
CA PHE A 26 -4.73 -9.36 -4.96
C PHE A 26 -4.72 -9.52 -6.48
N CYS A 27 -4.76 -8.41 -7.24
CA CYS A 27 -4.65 -8.44 -8.70
C CYS A 27 -3.32 -9.04 -9.17
N LEU A 28 -2.19 -8.69 -8.54
CA LEU A 28 -0.89 -9.29 -8.85
C LEU A 28 -0.85 -10.79 -8.55
N ASN A 29 -1.50 -11.22 -7.47
CA ASN A 29 -1.60 -12.63 -7.13
C ASN A 29 -2.42 -13.41 -8.18
N VAL A 30 -3.57 -12.87 -8.58
CA VAL A 30 -4.40 -13.43 -9.66
C VAL A 30 -3.65 -13.44 -10.99
N PHE A 31 -2.96 -12.35 -11.33
CA PHE A 31 -2.16 -12.25 -12.56
C PHE A 31 -1.05 -13.29 -12.60
N ALA A 32 -0.35 -13.53 -11.49
CA ALA A 32 0.70 -14.55 -11.41
C ALA A 32 0.15 -15.95 -11.68
N VAL A 33 -1.02 -16.31 -11.13
CA VAL A 33 -1.61 -17.64 -11.40
C VAL A 33 -2.02 -17.77 -12.86
N VAL A 34 -2.68 -16.73 -13.41
CA VAL A 34 -3.14 -16.73 -14.80
C VAL A 34 -1.96 -16.81 -15.77
N HIS A 35 -0.88 -16.05 -15.53
CA HIS A 35 0.27 -15.99 -16.42
C HIS A 35 1.14 -17.25 -16.38
N TYR A 36 1.32 -17.84 -15.19
CA TYR A 36 2.14 -19.05 -15.03
C TYR A 36 1.34 -20.36 -15.12
N ALA A 37 0.06 -20.30 -15.53
CA ALA A 37 -0.84 -21.46 -15.68
C ALA A 37 -0.80 -22.42 -14.48
N ARG A 38 -0.72 -21.88 -13.26
CA ARG A 38 -0.64 -22.66 -12.02
C ARG A 38 -2.03 -23.17 -11.62
N PRO A 39 -2.15 -24.40 -11.08
CA PRO A 39 -3.43 -24.92 -10.61
C PRO A 39 -4.05 -23.99 -9.55
N ALA A 40 -5.37 -23.75 -9.66
CA ALA A 40 -6.09 -22.78 -8.83
C ALA A 40 -6.05 -23.08 -7.31
N VAL A 41 -5.71 -24.31 -6.93
CA VAL A 41 -5.41 -24.71 -5.55
C VAL A 41 -4.19 -23.98 -4.97
N GLU A 42 -3.22 -23.60 -5.80
CA GLU A 42 -2.05 -22.82 -5.36
C GLU A 42 -2.44 -21.40 -4.91
N LEU A 43 -3.55 -20.80 -5.39
CA LEU A 43 -4.03 -19.52 -4.86
C LEU A 43 -4.36 -19.60 -3.37
N VAL A 44 -4.99 -20.70 -2.94
CA VAL A 44 -5.45 -20.85 -1.56
C VAL A 44 -4.27 -21.08 -0.62
N THR A 45 -3.28 -21.89 -1.03
CA THR A 45 -2.05 -22.06 -0.25
C THR A 45 -1.18 -20.80 -0.23
N GLN A 46 -1.29 -19.94 -1.26
CA GLN A 46 -0.51 -18.72 -1.38
C GLN A 46 -1.15 -17.50 -0.70
N ILE A 47 -2.27 -17.65 0.02
CA ILE A 47 -2.91 -16.54 0.77
C ILE A 47 -1.91 -15.89 1.73
N GLY A 48 -1.10 -16.68 2.44
CA GLY A 48 -0.05 -16.15 3.33
C GLY A 48 0.97 -15.27 2.61
N PHE A 49 1.47 -15.72 1.44
CA PHE A 49 2.36 -14.92 0.61
C PHE A 49 1.68 -13.70 0.01
N THR A 50 0.37 -13.78 -0.27
CA THR A 50 -0.43 -12.65 -0.76
C THR A 50 -0.50 -11.55 0.29
N VAL A 51 -0.71 -11.92 1.55
CA VAL A 51 -0.70 -10.98 2.69
C VAL A 51 0.69 -10.35 2.85
N VAL A 52 1.77 -11.14 2.78
CA VAL A 52 3.14 -10.62 2.87
C VAL A 52 3.46 -9.68 1.69
N ALA A 53 3.07 -10.05 0.46
CA ALA A 53 3.24 -9.22 -0.72
C ALA A 53 2.43 -7.91 -0.62
N ALA A 54 1.21 -7.97 -0.09
CA ALA A 54 0.41 -6.77 0.20
C ALA A 54 1.11 -5.87 1.23
N LEU A 55 1.73 -6.47 2.26
CA LEU A 55 2.51 -5.74 3.27
C LEU A 55 3.73 -5.05 2.64
N ILE A 56 4.47 -5.75 1.78
CA ILE A 56 5.63 -5.20 1.05
C ILE A 56 5.20 -4.04 0.15
N LEU A 57 4.12 -4.21 -0.61
CA LEU A 57 3.56 -3.15 -1.45
C LEU A 57 3.11 -1.94 -0.63
N TYR A 58 2.50 -2.17 0.53
CA TYR A 58 2.14 -1.09 1.46
C TYR A 58 3.37 -0.33 1.97
N VAL A 59 4.42 -1.05 2.37
CA VAL A 59 5.70 -0.44 2.80
C VAL A 59 6.35 0.36 1.68
N LEU A 60 6.38 -0.17 0.45
CA LEU A 60 6.88 0.55 -0.73
C LEU A 60 6.09 1.83 -1.00
N CYS A 61 4.76 1.76 -0.93
CA CYS A 61 3.91 2.94 -1.11
C CYS A 61 4.14 3.98 0.00
N CYS A 62 4.35 3.52 1.24
CA CYS A 62 4.70 4.36 2.38
C CYS A 62 6.07 5.04 2.18
N LEU A 63 7.08 4.32 1.71
CA LEU A 63 8.40 4.86 1.37
C LEU A 63 8.31 5.96 0.32
N VAL A 64 7.56 5.73 -0.77
CA VAL A 64 7.35 6.75 -1.82
C VAL A 64 6.72 8.03 -1.23
N ARG A 65 5.77 7.87 -0.30
CA ARG A 65 5.15 9.02 0.39
C ARG A 65 6.12 9.79 1.28
N ILE A 66 6.96 9.07 2.04
CA ILE A 66 7.99 9.69 2.88
C ILE A 66 8.98 10.47 2.01
N VAL A 67 9.43 9.88 0.90
CA VAL A 67 10.32 10.54 -0.06
C VAL A 67 9.64 11.79 -0.64
N ALA A 68 8.39 11.71 -1.09
CA ALA A 68 7.65 12.86 -1.61
C ALA A 68 7.44 13.96 -0.56
N LEU A 69 7.23 13.60 0.72
CA LEU A 69 7.16 14.55 1.84
C LEU A 69 8.52 15.23 2.06
N CYS A 70 9.61 14.47 2.11
CA CYS A 70 10.97 15.00 2.22
C CYS A 70 11.28 15.99 1.10
N VAL A 71 10.97 15.65 -0.15
CA VAL A 71 11.17 16.55 -1.30
C VAL A 71 10.35 17.83 -1.15
N LYS A 72 9.07 17.73 -0.77
CA LYS A 72 8.22 18.92 -0.54
C LYS A 72 8.74 19.80 0.59
N LEU A 73 9.22 19.21 1.67
CA LEU A 73 9.80 19.95 2.79
C LEU A 73 11.10 20.66 2.37
N LEU A 74 11.95 19.99 1.58
CA LEU A 74 13.16 20.57 1.03
C LEU A 74 12.87 21.77 0.13
N ILE A 75 11.92 21.62 -0.81
CA ILE A 75 11.50 22.72 -1.71
C ILE A 75 10.91 23.89 -0.93
N LYS A 76 10.08 23.61 0.10
CA LYS A 76 9.52 24.67 0.96
C LYS A 76 10.58 25.42 1.73
N LYS A 77 11.65 24.74 2.15
CA LYS A 77 12.78 25.37 2.83
C LYS A 77 13.53 26.26 1.84
N LEU A 78 13.84 25.72 0.66
CA LEU A 78 14.56 26.42 -0.41
C LEU A 78 13.82 27.64 -0.98
N VAL A 79 12.48 27.63 -1.03
CA VAL A 79 11.69 28.76 -1.54
C VAL A 79 11.48 29.87 -0.51
N LYS A 80 11.84 29.62 0.76
CA LYS A 80 11.66 30.56 1.87
C LYS A 80 12.94 31.33 2.21
N ASP A 81 14.09 30.91 1.68
CA ASP A 81 15.36 31.64 1.66
C ASP A 81 15.42 32.59 0.44
#